data_AF-A0A7C8KBW4-F1
#
_entry.id   AF-A0A7C8KBW4-F1
#
_cell.length_a   1.000
_cell.length_b   1.000
_cell.length_c   1.000
_cell.angle_alpha   90.00
_cell.angle_beta   90.00
_cell.angle_gamma   90.00
#
_symmetry.space_group_name_H-M   'P 1'
#
loop_
_entity.id
_entity.type
_entity.pdbx_description
1 polymer ?
#
loop_
_entity_poly.entity_id
_entity_poly.type
_entity_poly.pdbx_seq_one_letter_code
_entity_poly.pdbx_strand_id
1 'polypeptide(L)'
;MCSAAFVSIIELPITYAYSKERKIKPTSIALFAHFYTPPATPSVHTSSTPLEISINMSEDFGPDIEQLRNIRTRLDQLRNDRDHYIKAADIDGLFLSLNSSAQVRELDLRSISGDYTLPTCMGDKDNSSASQLLEEVLLLLSLSYMTIGKNNELPAVYTTLVVIKTLLFHLKNAGAYSRQDLKALEARLDDISRIIENGKEKYGQVWFVFFKSQLEDCRQSLVPVKRNLDGLSHQLDPLYEKLVSLIRQITAVGSRPKVVISEIKELQEKLVEVESSRVEGKFLAPDGTIPEGQEFINDLLQKCHFIADSIISGSLRVDPSLSNLHDDLVGTKGKLEQLMLTQAWSMRETDLFDILQQLRRLDSLRVNDRFVGTDGTSPEEGQKFLLYLLRKSYALIYELLHSSKPISESLQPIFNQLSTLKKCLLEVQGSGGLASIDNLRNSKDGAFHVGKEIPEGQGAVNSLLEECYEICHGLRCQVEDS
;
A
#
# COMPACT_ATOMS: atom_id res chain seq x y z
N MET A 1 10.09 -2.78 -18.59
CA MET A 1 9.36 -4.07 -18.67
C MET A 1 8.80 -4.60 -17.33
N CYS A 2 8.68 -3.79 -16.26
CA CYS A 2 8.10 -4.23 -14.97
C CYS A 2 6.63 -3.80 -14.73
N SER A 3 5.92 -3.29 -15.74
CA SER A 3 4.53 -2.81 -15.57
C SER A 3 3.46 -3.87 -15.84
N ALA A 4 3.82 -5.05 -16.35
CA ALA A 4 2.86 -6.08 -16.78
C ALA A 4 2.54 -7.14 -15.71
N ALA A 5 3.28 -7.19 -14.60
CA ALA A 5 3.13 -8.24 -13.59
C ALA A 5 2.12 -7.93 -12.46
N PHE A 6 1.57 -6.71 -12.40
CA PHE A 6 0.69 -6.28 -11.31
C PHE A 6 -0.81 -6.26 -11.67
N VAL A 7 -1.13 -6.44 -12.95
CA VAL A 7 -2.53 -6.58 -13.44
C VAL A 7 -3.19 -7.84 -12.87
N SER A 8 -2.43 -8.81 -12.33
CA SER A 8 -2.96 -10.03 -11.70
C SER A 8 -3.74 -9.81 -10.39
N ILE A 9 -3.72 -8.61 -9.79
CA ILE A 9 -4.53 -8.29 -8.61
C ILE A 9 -6.01 -8.01 -9.01
N ILE A 10 -6.30 -7.81 -10.30
CA ILE A 10 -7.62 -7.54 -10.86
C ILE A 10 -7.72 -8.21 -12.26
N GLU A 11 -8.11 -9.49 -12.35
CA GLU A 11 -8.66 -10.24 -13.55
C GLU A 11 -8.33 -9.70 -14.99
N LEU A 12 -7.60 -10.36 -15.92
CA LEU A 12 -7.75 -11.63 -16.71
C LEU A 12 -6.60 -11.68 -17.81
N PRO A 13 -6.57 -12.57 -18.86
CA PRO A 13 -6.12 -13.97 -18.98
C PRO A 13 -4.82 -14.24 -19.84
N ILE A 14 -4.18 -15.41 -19.62
CA ILE A 14 -3.29 -16.26 -20.47
C ILE A 14 -2.33 -15.62 -21.53
N THR A 15 -1.00 -15.79 -21.36
CA THR A 15 -0.10 -16.58 -22.28
C THR A 15 1.36 -16.68 -21.77
N TYR A 16 1.99 -17.82 -22.08
CA TYR A 16 3.29 -18.37 -21.65
C TYR A 16 4.56 -17.62 -22.14
N ALA A 17 5.66 -17.68 -21.37
CA ALA A 17 7.00 -18.15 -21.84
C ALA A 17 8.06 -18.27 -20.72
N TYR A 18 8.86 -19.33 -20.84
CA TYR A 18 9.94 -19.88 -19.99
C TYR A 18 11.18 -18.99 -19.75
N SER A 19 11.92 -19.21 -18.63
CA SER A 19 13.35 -19.61 -18.64
C SER A 19 14.09 -19.60 -17.28
N LYS A 20 14.54 -20.81 -16.88
CA LYS A 20 15.80 -21.26 -16.22
C LYS A 20 16.23 -20.77 -14.83
N GLU A 21 16.19 -21.75 -13.93
CA GLU A 21 16.87 -21.89 -12.64
C GLU A 21 18.41 -21.81 -12.71
N ARG A 22 19.03 -21.30 -11.62
CA ARG A 22 20.34 -21.75 -11.14
C ARG A 22 20.26 -22.11 -9.66
N LYS A 23 20.68 -23.35 -9.37
CA LYS A 23 20.76 -24.03 -8.07
C LYS A 23 21.83 -23.43 -7.17
N ILE A 24 21.54 -23.29 -5.87
CA ILE A 24 22.56 -23.30 -4.80
C ILE A 24 22.08 -24.25 -3.69
N LYS A 25 22.95 -25.17 -3.26
CA LYS A 25 22.70 -26.23 -2.27
C LYS A 25 22.81 -25.70 -0.83
N PRO A 26 22.11 -26.32 0.15
CA PRO A 26 22.15 -25.96 1.56
C PRO A 26 23.24 -26.75 2.32
N THR A 27 23.72 -26.21 3.44
CA THR A 27 24.52 -26.96 4.41
C THR A 27 23.97 -26.76 5.83
N SER A 28 23.73 -27.90 6.48
CA SER A 28 23.17 -28.23 7.80
C SER A 28 23.68 -27.41 9.00
N ILE A 29 22.81 -26.99 9.93
CA ILE A 29 22.32 -27.66 11.17
C ILE A 29 23.43 -28.00 12.18
N ALA A 30 23.41 -27.41 13.38
CA ALA A 30 23.01 -28.10 14.63
C ALA A 30 23.29 -27.32 15.94
N LEU A 31 22.32 -27.43 16.86
CA LEU A 31 22.44 -27.62 18.33
C LEU A 31 23.02 -26.48 19.20
N PHE A 32 22.19 -25.96 20.12
CA PHE A 32 22.19 -26.42 21.52
C PHE A 32 21.00 -25.80 22.30
N ALA A 33 20.28 -26.65 23.04
CA ALA A 33 19.22 -26.27 23.98
C ALA A 33 19.63 -26.68 25.41
N HIS A 34 19.05 -25.96 26.38
CA HIS A 34 19.04 -26.19 27.84
C HIS A 34 20.33 -25.90 28.61
N PHE A 35 20.29 -24.90 29.51
CA PHE A 35 19.88 -24.94 30.92
C PHE A 35 20.10 -23.54 31.52
N TYR A 36 19.19 -23.03 32.35
CA TYR A 36 19.46 -22.50 33.70
C TYR A 36 18.27 -21.70 34.26
N THR A 37 17.83 -22.15 35.44
CA THR A 37 16.84 -21.56 36.35
C THR A 37 17.44 -20.42 37.20
N PRO A 38 16.60 -19.56 37.81
CA PRO A 38 17.04 -18.32 38.48
C PRO A 38 17.36 -18.53 39.96
N PRO A 39 18.26 -17.72 40.58
CA PRO A 39 18.43 -17.73 42.03
C PRO A 39 17.69 -16.59 42.74
N ALA A 40 17.49 -16.83 44.04
CA ALA A 40 16.59 -16.19 44.98
C ALA A 40 17.05 -14.83 45.55
N THR A 41 16.08 -14.16 46.19
CA THR A 41 16.16 -12.92 46.97
C THR A 41 16.92 -13.07 48.30
N PRO A 42 17.46 -11.96 48.83
CA PRO A 42 17.50 -11.77 50.28
C PRO A 42 16.93 -10.40 50.74
N SER A 43 16.27 -10.45 51.88
CA SER A 43 15.73 -9.32 52.65
C SER A 43 16.79 -8.66 53.54
N VAL A 44 16.84 -7.32 53.56
CA VAL A 44 17.49 -6.56 54.65
C VAL A 44 16.63 -5.34 55.00
N HIS A 45 16.26 -5.24 56.27
CA HIS A 45 15.65 -4.07 56.89
C HIS A 45 16.75 -3.09 57.33
N THR A 46 16.64 -1.81 56.96
CA THR A 46 17.15 -0.69 57.77
C THR A 46 16.32 0.56 57.52
N SER A 47 15.90 1.15 58.63
CA SER A 47 15.16 2.40 58.80
C SER A 47 16.00 3.65 58.52
N SER A 48 15.48 4.60 57.75
CA SER A 48 15.81 6.02 57.87
C SER A 48 14.82 6.89 57.08
N THR A 49 14.08 7.72 57.81
CA THR A 49 13.45 9.02 57.46
C THR A 49 13.41 9.45 55.98
N PRO A 50 12.24 9.78 55.41
CA PRO A 50 12.19 10.40 54.09
C PRO A 50 12.57 11.89 54.21
N LEU A 51 13.75 12.22 53.70
CA LEU A 51 14.04 13.57 53.23
C LEU A 51 13.16 13.83 52.00
N GLU A 52 12.29 14.82 52.08
CA GLU A 52 11.61 15.40 50.93
C GLU A 52 12.68 15.94 49.96
N ILE A 53 13.08 15.11 49.00
CA ILE A 53 13.73 15.57 47.80
C ILE A 53 12.59 16.05 46.91
N SER A 54 12.39 17.37 46.88
CA SER A 54 11.63 18.04 45.83
C SER A 54 12.32 17.72 44.51
N ILE A 55 11.89 16.64 43.86
CA ILE A 55 12.19 16.39 42.46
C ILE A 55 11.49 17.54 41.73
N ASN A 56 12.27 18.53 41.30
CA ASN A 56 11.83 19.47 40.29
C ASN A 56 11.30 18.63 39.13
N MET A 57 9.97 18.65 38.96
CA MET A 57 9.29 18.20 37.76
C MET A 57 9.90 19.00 36.61
N SER A 58 10.85 18.42 35.89
CA SER A 58 11.28 18.95 34.60
C SER A 58 10.04 18.96 33.73
N GLU A 59 9.55 20.16 33.41
CA GLU A 59 8.45 20.41 32.49
C GLU A 59 8.69 19.59 31.21
N ASP A 60 7.87 18.56 31.00
CA ASP A 60 7.94 17.69 29.83
C ASP A 60 7.29 18.43 28.65
N PHE A 61 8.01 19.38 28.07
CA PHE A 61 7.56 20.09 26.88
C PHE A 61 7.56 19.13 25.69
N GLY A 62 6.38 18.63 25.32
CA GLY A 62 6.12 17.95 24.05
C GLY A 62 6.36 18.85 22.83
N PRO A 63 6.06 18.39 21.61
CA PRO A 63 6.27 19.20 20.41
C PRO A 63 5.43 20.47 20.47
N ASP A 64 5.92 21.57 19.89
CA ASP A 64 5.17 22.82 19.83
C ASP A 64 3.92 22.63 18.95
N ILE A 65 2.78 22.43 19.62
CA ILE A 65 1.49 22.14 19.00
C ILE A 65 1.07 23.28 18.06
N GLU A 66 1.38 24.53 18.39
CA GLU A 66 0.99 25.68 17.57
C GLU A 66 1.80 25.72 16.28
N GLN A 67 3.08 25.37 16.34
CA GLN A 67 3.90 25.19 15.13
C GLN A 67 3.42 24.00 14.29
N LEU A 68 3.03 22.88 14.91
CA LEU A 68 2.44 21.76 14.18
C LEU A 68 1.15 22.16 13.45
N ARG A 69 0.26 22.94 14.10
CA ARG A 69 -0.96 23.47 13.47
C ARG A 69 -0.65 24.42 12.33
N ASN A 70 0.36 25.27 12.48
CA ASN A 70 0.81 26.17 11.41
C ASN A 70 1.32 25.38 10.20
N ILE A 71 2.19 24.39 10.41
CA ILE A 71 2.68 23.51 9.34
C ILE A 71 1.51 22.78 8.66
N ARG A 72 0.60 22.18 9.44
CA ARG A 72 -0.61 21.51 8.94
C ARG A 72 -1.46 22.43 8.05
N THR A 73 -1.67 23.67 8.49
CA THR A 73 -2.46 24.68 7.76
C THR A 73 -1.78 25.07 6.45
N ARG A 74 -0.45 25.25 6.46
CA ARG A 74 0.31 25.58 5.25
C ARG A 74 0.30 24.43 4.24
N LEU A 75 0.40 23.18 4.70
CA LEU A 75 0.24 21.99 3.85
C LEU A 75 -1.15 21.94 3.21
N ASP A 76 -2.22 22.26 3.95
CA ASP A 76 -3.58 22.33 3.39
C ASP A 76 -3.71 23.45 2.34
N GLN A 77 -3.13 24.61 2.60
CA GLN A 77 -3.14 25.72 1.65
C GLN A 77 -2.48 25.32 0.33
N LEU A 78 -1.29 24.69 0.39
CA LEU A 78 -0.58 24.20 -0.79
C LEU A 78 -1.35 23.10 -1.52
N ARG A 79 -1.95 22.16 -0.77
CA ARG A 79 -2.79 21.10 -1.32
C ARG A 79 -3.99 21.65 -2.09
N ASN A 80 -4.65 22.66 -1.54
CA ASN A 80 -5.90 23.21 -2.07
C ASN A 80 -5.68 24.25 -3.18
N ASP A 81 -4.48 24.84 -3.30
CA ASP A 81 -4.12 25.75 -4.40
C ASP A 81 -3.93 24.95 -5.70
N ARG A 82 -4.95 24.93 -6.56
CA ARG A 82 -4.94 24.27 -7.88
C ARG A 82 -4.47 25.18 -9.01
N ASP A 83 -4.27 26.46 -8.74
CA ASP A 83 -3.88 27.44 -9.76
C ASP A 83 -2.36 27.43 -9.99
N HIS A 84 -1.60 27.00 -8.97
CA HIS A 84 -0.15 26.96 -9.01
C HIS A 84 0.42 25.56 -8.70
N TYR A 85 1.55 25.25 -9.33
CA TYR A 85 2.34 24.08 -9.00
C TYR A 85 2.99 24.24 -7.62
N ILE A 86 3.00 23.15 -6.85
CA ILE A 86 3.67 23.11 -5.55
C ILE A 86 5.19 23.11 -5.78
N LYS A 87 5.91 24.04 -5.13
CA LYS A 87 7.37 24.13 -5.25
C LYS A 87 8.06 23.24 -4.22
N ALA A 88 9.17 22.62 -4.63
CA ALA A 88 9.97 21.78 -3.74
C ALA A 88 10.50 22.54 -2.51
N ALA A 89 10.95 23.79 -2.69
CA ALA A 89 11.48 24.61 -1.61
C ALA A 89 10.45 24.89 -0.49
N ASP A 90 9.17 25.03 -0.83
CA ASP A 90 8.11 25.27 0.15
C ASP A 90 7.91 24.04 1.04
N ILE A 91 7.89 22.84 0.44
CA ILE A 91 7.73 21.57 1.15
C ILE A 91 8.98 21.22 1.97
N ASP A 92 10.19 21.40 1.40
CA ASP A 92 11.45 21.22 2.11
C ASP A 92 11.53 22.16 3.34
N GLY A 93 11.09 23.41 3.18
CA GLY A 93 11.04 24.40 4.27
C GLY A 93 10.06 24.01 5.40
N LEU A 94 8.92 23.41 5.06
CA LEU A 94 7.97 22.89 6.05
C LEU A 94 8.54 21.69 6.83
N PHE A 95 9.28 20.80 6.17
CA PHE A 95 10.00 19.72 6.86
C PHE A 95 11.09 20.27 7.78
N LEU A 96 11.87 21.26 7.35
CA LEU A 96 12.88 21.90 8.20
C LEU A 96 12.25 22.60 9.42
N SER A 97 11.06 23.19 9.24
CA SER A 97 10.29 23.80 10.33
C SER A 97 9.78 22.74 11.32
N LEU A 98 9.39 21.56 10.84
CA LEU A 98 9.03 20.42 11.69
C LEU A 98 10.22 19.98 12.56
N ASN A 99 11.42 19.95 11.99
CA ASN A 99 12.63 19.56 12.71
C ASN A 99 13.12 20.64 13.70
N SER A 100 13.08 21.92 13.31
CA SER A 100 13.74 23.00 14.04
C SER A 100 12.79 23.78 14.95
N SER A 101 11.61 24.13 14.45
CA SER A 101 10.66 25.01 15.14
C SER A 101 9.68 24.23 16.01
N ALA A 102 9.18 23.09 15.53
CA ALA A 102 8.27 22.24 16.30
C ALA A 102 9.00 21.36 17.34
N GLN A 103 10.34 21.33 17.29
CA GLN A 103 11.22 20.61 18.22
C GLN A 103 10.82 19.14 18.42
N VAL A 104 10.41 18.45 17.36
CA VAL A 104 9.98 17.05 17.43
C VAL A 104 11.16 16.17 17.90
N ARG A 105 11.02 15.56 19.08
CA ARG A 105 12.03 14.69 19.69
C ARG A 105 11.77 13.24 19.32
N GLU A 106 12.78 12.40 19.56
CA GLU A 106 12.64 10.95 19.41
C GLU A 106 11.49 10.39 20.28
N LEU A 107 11.29 10.93 21.48
CA LEU A 107 10.19 10.53 22.38
C LEU A 107 8.81 10.82 21.77
N ASP A 108 8.66 11.96 21.11
CA ASP A 108 7.40 12.38 20.46
C ASP A 108 7.11 11.51 19.22
N LEU A 109 8.15 11.00 18.56
CA LEU A 109 8.01 10.06 17.44
C LEU A 109 7.72 8.63 17.90
N ARG A 110 8.14 8.25 19.12
CA ARG A 110 7.82 6.94 19.71
C ARG A 110 6.34 6.82 20.10
N SER A 111 5.65 7.93 20.36
CA SER A 111 4.20 7.91 20.62
C SER A 111 3.38 7.60 19.36
N ILE A 112 3.97 7.79 18.17
CA ILE A 112 3.41 7.35 16.89
C ILE A 112 3.65 5.84 16.75
N SER A 113 2.95 5.07 17.57
CA SER A 113 2.89 3.62 17.45
C SER A 113 2.11 3.28 16.19
N GLY A 114 2.69 2.48 15.30
CA GLY A 114 2.04 2.08 14.05
C GLY A 114 0.88 1.10 14.24
N ASP A 115 0.16 1.11 15.36
CA ASP A 115 -1.15 0.45 15.46
C ASP A 115 -2.18 1.30 14.69
N TYR A 116 -1.95 1.45 13.39
CA TYR A 116 -2.75 2.24 12.47
C TYR A 116 -4.15 1.65 12.25
N THR A 117 -4.41 0.50 12.88
CA THR A 117 -5.52 -0.42 12.61
C THR A 117 -6.71 -0.22 13.52
N LEU A 118 -6.55 0.56 14.58
CA LEU A 118 -7.61 1.03 15.46
C LEU A 118 -7.17 2.42 15.94
N PRO A 119 -7.94 3.51 15.70
CA PRO A 119 -7.66 4.75 16.41
C PRO A 119 -7.77 4.45 17.89
N THR A 120 -6.64 4.57 18.59
CA THR A 120 -6.61 4.67 20.04
C THR A 120 -7.71 5.64 20.43
N CYS A 121 -8.62 5.12 21.23
CA CYS A 121 -9.90 5.68 21.62
C CYS A 121 -9.90 7.22 21.66
N MET A 122 -11.01 7.81 21.20
CA MET A 122 -11.43 9.21 21.41
C MET A 122 -11.60 9.59 22.91
N GLY A 123 -10.86 8.95 23.83
CA GLY A 123 -11.00 9.00 25.28
C GLY A 123 -9.93 9.79 26.03
N ASP A 124 -8.69 9.91 25.54
CA ASP A 124 -7.62 10.62 26.27
C ASP A 124 -7.34 11.99 25.66
N LYS A 125 -8.18 12.98 25.98
CA LYS A 125 -8.26 14.27 25.30
C LYS A 125 -7.01 15.17 25.34
N ASP A 126 -6.08 14.94 26.26
CA ASP A 126 -5.03 15.96 26.51
C ASP A 126 -3.65 15.59 25.93
N ASN A 127 -3.28 14.30 25.85
CA ASN A 127 -2.02 13.84 25.22
C ASN A 127 -2.20 13.20 23.82
N SER A 128 -3.44 12.85 23.43
CA SER A 128 -3.71 12.22 22.13
C SER A 128 -3.70 13.20 20.95
N SER A 129 -3.97 14.49 21.19
CA SER A 129 -4.16 15.47 20.11
C SER A 129 -2.85 15.87 19.41
N ALA A 130 -1.74 16.03 20.15
CA ALA A 130 -0.46 16.41 19.58
C ALA A 130 0.15 15.27 18.73
N SER A 131 0.04 14.02 19.19
CA SER A 131 0.53 12.85 18.45
C SER A 131 -0.30 12.59 17.19
N GLN A 132 -1.64 12.72 17.28
CA GLN A 132 -2.54 12.66 16.12
C GLN A 132 -2.22 13.76 15.10
N LEU A 133 -2.05 15.00 15.56
CA LEU A 133 -1.70 16.12 14.69
C LEU A 133 -0.34 15.92 14.01
N LEU A 134 0.66 15.41 14.75
CA LEU A 134 1.96 15.08 14.18
C LEU A 134 1.85 13.97 13.14
N GLU A 135 1.06 12.93 13.39
CA GLU A 135 0.79 11.88 12.40
C GLU A 135 0.14 12.45 11.13
N GLU A 136 -0.88 13.31 11.27
CA GLU A 136 -1.52 13.97 10.13
C GLU A 136 -0.53 14.82 9.32
N VAL A 137 0.32 15.58 10.01
CA VAL A 137 1.38 16.37 9.37
C VAL A 137 2.32 15.45 8.60
N LEU A 138 2.78 14.33 9.20
CA LEU A 138 3.66 13.38 8.52
C LEU A 138 3.01 12.72 7.29
N LEU A 139 1.73 12.37 7.38
CA LEU A 139 0.97 11.80 6.26
C LEU A 139 0.89 12.79 5.09
N LEU A 140 0.51 14.04 5.36
CA LEU A 140 0.43 15.06 4.32
C LEU A 140 1.77 15.40 3.74
N LEU A 141 2.77 15.55 4.59
CA LEU A 141 4.11 15.91 4.17
C LEU A 141 4.69 14.79 3.29
N SER A 142 4.45 13.52 3.62
CA SER A 142 4.76 12.38 2.76
C SER A 142 4.08 12.46 1.40
N LEU A 143 2.77 12.70 1.36
CA LEU A 143 2.05 12.85 0.09
C LEU A 143 2.50 14.08 -0.70
N SER A 144 2.79 15.20 -0.04
CA SER A 144 3.31 16.41 -0.68
C SER A 144 4.67 16.19 -1.32
N TYR A 145 5.57 15.44 -0.67
CA TYR A 145 6.85 15.03 -1.27
C TYR A 145 6.64 14.19 -2.52
N MET A 146 5.65 13.28 -2.52
CA MET A 146 5.30 12.52 -3.73
C MET A 146 4.75 13.42 -4.85
N THR A 147 3.87 14.38 -4.54
CA THR A 147 3.31 15.34 -5.50
C THR A 147 4.38 16.17 -6.22
N ILE A 148 5.45 16.55 -5.52
CA ILE A 148 6.57 17.30 -6.12
C ILE A 148 7.61 16.38 -6.79
N GLY A 149 7.35 15.08 -6.89
CA GLY A 149 8.19 14.09 -7.59
C GLY A 149 9.33 13.52 -6.76
N LYS A 150 9.42 13.85 -5.46
CA LYS A 150 10.49 13.42 -4.54
C LYS A 150 10.23 12.06 -3.90
N ASN A 151 9.76 11.09 -4.67
CA ASN A 151 9.29 9.79 -4.14
C ASN A 151 10.39 8.97 -3.46
N ASN A 152 11.66 9.31 -3.73
CA ASN A 152 12.84 8.63 -3.20
C ASN A 152 13.47 9.36 -2.00
N GLU A 153 12.77 10.34 -1.43
CA GLU A 153 13.21 11.05 -0.22
C GLU A 153 12.61 10.41 1.03
N LEU A 154 13.29 10.57 2.17
CA LEU A 154 12.90 9.96 3.43
C LEU A 154 11.45 10.30 3.85
N PRO A 155 10.98 11.57 3.79
CA PRO A 155 9.60 11.88 4.18
C PRO A 155 8.55 11.22 3.28
N ALA A 156 8.87 10.98 2.00
CA ALA A 156 7.92 10.46 1.01
C ALA A 156 7.42 9.05 1.35
N VAL A 157 8.18 8.26 2.10
CA VAL A 157 7.83 6.84 2.34
C VAL A 157 6.80 6.63 3.46
N TYR A 158 6.51 7.66 4.28
CA TYR A 158 5.71 7.49 5.50
C TYR A 158 4.29 6.96 5.21
N THR A 159 3.54 7.62 4.32
CA THR A 159 2.17 7.20 3.99
C THR A 159 2.13 5.81 3.38
N THR A 160 3.17 5.43 2.61
CA THR A 160 3.29 4.06 2.08
C THR A 160 3.48 3.04 3.20
N LEU A 161 4.33 3.32 4.19
CA LEU A 161 4.55 2.42 5.35
C LEU A 161 3.27 2.23 6.17
N VAL A 162 2.55 3.34 6.45
CA VAL A 162 1.26 3.32 7.14
C VAL A 162 0.27 2.40 6.41
N VAL A 163 0.10 2.60 5.10
CA VAL A 163 -0.82 1.80 4.29
C VAL A 163 -0.39 0.33 4.20
N ILE A 164 0.91 0.03 4.05
CA ILE A 164 1.40 -1.36 4.05
C ILE A 164 1.09 -2.04 5.39
N LYS A 165 1.35 -1.38 6.52
CA LYS A 165 1.07 -1.96 7.84
C LYS A 165 -0.43 -2.25 8.02
N THR A 166 -1.29 -1.32 7.63
CA THR A 166 -2.74 -1.52 7.63
C THR A 166 -3.17 -2.69 6.71
N LEU A 167 -2.58 -2.80 5.52
CA LEU A 167 -2.82 -3.93 4.63
C LEU A 167 -2.41 -5.26 5.26
N LEU A 168 -1.24 -5.35 5.88
CA LEU A 168 -0.75 -6.58 6.51
C LEU A 168 -1.67 -7.05 7.64
N PHE A 169 -2.19 -6.12 8.46
CA PHE A 169 -3.22 -6.43 9.45
C PHE A 169 -4.48 -7.00 8.81
N HIS A 170 -4.98 -6.34 7.77
CA HIS A 170 -6.17 -6.79 7.05
C HIS A 170 -5.99 -8.13 6.35
N LEU A 171 -4.80 -8.39 5.78
CA LEU A 171 -4.43 -9.65 5.17
C LEU A 171 -4.42 -10.77 6.22
N LYS A 172 -3.77 -10.54 7.37
CA LYS A 172 -3.77 -11.50 8.49
C LYS A 172 -5.18 -11.95 8.86
N ASN A 173 -6.13 -11.02 8.90
CA ASN A 173 -7.52 -11.31 9.28
C ASN A 173 -8.38 -11.87 8.13
N ALA A 174 -8.03 -11.60 6.87
CA ALA A 174 -8.80 -12.04 5.71
C ALA A 174 -8.48 -13.48 5.27
N GLY A 175 -7.21 -13.89 5.34
CA GLY A 175 -6.77 -15.24 4.92
C GLY A 175 -6.89 -15.51 3.41
N ALA A 176 -7.09 -14.50 2.57
CA ALA A 176 -7.27 -14.63 1.12
C ALA A 176 -6.21 -13.83 0.33
N TYR A 177 -4.98 -14.37 0.30
CA TYR A 177 -3.81 -13.78 -0.37
C TYR A 177 -2.81 -14.84 -0.80
N SER A 178 -2.06 -14.59 -1.87
CA SER A 178 -1.07 -15.53 -2.42
C SER A 178 0.35 -15.21 -1.96
N ARG A 179 1.29 -16.14 -2.20
CA ARG A 179 2.73 -15.88 -2.01
C ARG A 179 3.23 -14.73 -2.91
N GLN A 180 2.66 -14.58 -4.10
CA GLN A 180 2.99 -13.48 -5.02
C GLN A 180 2.60 -12.13 -4.44
N ASP A 181 1.41 -12.01 -3.83
CA ASP A 181 0.97 -10.78 -3.15
C ASP A 181 1.99 -10.36 -2.07
N LEU A 182 2.46 -11.33 -1.26
CA LEU A 182 3.42 -11.07 -0.18
C LEU A 182 4.82 -10.71 -0.71
N LYS A 183 5.26 -11.35 -1.79
CA LYS A 183 6.55 -11.06 -2.42
C LYS A 183 6.62 -9.63 -2.95
N ALA A 184 5.51 -9.12 -3.49
CA ALA A 184 5.43 -7.75 -3.97
C ALA A 184 5.54 -6.73 -2.83
N LEU A 185 4.87 -6.98 -1.70
CA LEU A 185 5.00 -6.15 -0.49
C LEU A 185 6.43 -6.18 0.07
N GLU A 186 7.07 -7.36 0.10
CA GLU A 186 8.45 -7.50 0.56
C GLU A 186 9.43 -6.71 -0.32
N ALA A 187 9.32 -6.84 -1.64
CA ALA A 187 10.13 -6.06 -2.57
C ALA A 187 9.96 -4.55 -2.35
N ARG A 188 8.72 -4.10 -2.10
CA ARG A 188 8.46 -2.68 -1.79
C ARG A 188 9.08 -2.24 -0.46
N LEU A 189 9.04 -3.08 0.57
CA LEU A 189 9.70 -2.79 1.85
C LEU A 189 11.23 -2.72 1.70
N ASP A 190 11.81 -3.54 0.82
CA ASP A 190 13.24 -3.49 0.51
C ASP A 190 13.62 -2.22 -0.27
N ASP A 191 12.77 -1.76 -1.19
CA ASP A 191 12.93 -0.46 -1.85
C ASP A 191 12.91 0.69 -0.83
N ILE A 192 11.94 0.69 0.08
CA ILE A 192 11.84 1.68 1.16
C ILE A 192 13.06 1.62 2.08
N SER A 193 13.56 0.42 2.39
CA SER A 193 14.79 0.23 3.16
C SER A 193 15.97 0.95 2.50
N ARG A 194 16.10 0.89 1.18
CA ARG A 194 17.17 1.59 0.45
C ARG A 194 17.00 3.11 0.51
N ILE A 195 15.77 3.61 0.38
CA ILE A 195 15.46 5.05 0.52
C ILE A 195 15.84 5.55 1.92
N ILE A 196 15.49 4.80 2.97
CA ILE A 196 15.79 5.16 4.36
C ILE A 196 17.30 5.23 4.62
N GLU A 197 18.06 4.24 4.15
CA GLU A 197 19.51 4.22 4.32
C GLU A 197 20.19 5.37 3.57
N ASN A 198 19.74 5.70 2.36
CA ASN A 198 20.26 6.85 1.58
C ASN A 198 19.93 8.21 2.25
N GLY A 199 18.79 8.31 2.94
CA GLY A 199 18.35 9.55 3.59
C GLY A 199 19.06 9.87 4.91
N LYS A 200 19.86 8.96 5.47
CA LYS A 200 20.44 9.06 6.82
C LYS A 200 21.25 10.35 7.04
N GLU A 201 22.14 10.68 6.11
CA GLU A 201 23.02 11.84 6.23
C GLU A 201 22.27 13.16 6.09
N LYS A 202 21.26 13.19 5.19
CA LYS A 202 20.51 14.39 4.85
C LYS A 202 19.51 14.80 5.94
N TYR A 203 18.83 13.83 6.56
CA TYR A 203 17.72 14.08 7.48
C TYR A 203 18.08 13.94 8.96
N GLY A 204 19.26 13.41 9.27
CA GLY A 204 19.75 13.27 10.64
C GLY A 204 19.23 12.02 11.35
N GLN A 205 19.84 11.73 12.51
CA GLN A 205 19.69 10.45 13.21
C GLN A 205 18.27 10.22 13.75
N VAL A 206 17.59 11.25 14.25
CA VAL A 206 16.25 11.13 14.86
C VAL A 206 15.24 10.59 13.84
N TRP A 207 15.17 11.20 12.65
CA TRP A 207 14.29 10.79 11.57
C TRP A 207 14.68 9.41 11.02
N PHE A 208 15.98 9.16 10.83
CA PHE A 208 16.46 7.85 10.40
C PHE A 208 16.00 6.72 11.32
N VAL A 209 16.14 6.88 12.64
CA VAL A 209 15.70 5.89 13.64
C VAL A 209 14.19 5.68 13.58
N PHE A 210 13.41 6.76 13.50
CA PHE A 210 11.95 6.69 13.39
C PHE A 210 11.49 5.88 12.17
N PHE A 211 11.94 6.26 10.96
CA PHE A 211 11.54 5.58 9.74
C PHE A 211 12.02 4.13 9.69
N LYS A 212 13.21 3.83 10.22
CA LYS A 212 13.72 2.46 10.35
C LYS A 212 12.86 1.62 11.29
N SER A 213 12.37 2.20 12.39
CA SER A 213 11.42 1.55 13.29
C SER A 213 10.10 1.25 12.58
N GLN A 214 9.54 2.21 11.84
CA GLN A 214 8.27 2.00 11.10
C GLN A 214 8.39 0.93 10.00
N LEU A 215 9.55 0.87 9.33
CA LEU A 215 9.86 -0.21 8.38
C LEU A 215 9.92 -1.58 9.06
N GLU A 216 10.60 -1.67 10.21
CA GLU A 216 10.74 -2.91 10.95
C GLU A 216 9.39 -3.40 11.50
N ASP A 217 8.54 -2.49 11.96
CA ASP A 217 7.16 -2.78 12.34
C ASP A 217 6.35 -3.44 11.20
N CYS A 218 6.51 -2.94 9.97
CA CYS A 218 5.89 -3.54 8.79
C CYS A 218 6.44 -4.95 8.53
N ARG A 219 7.77 -5.13 8.62
CA ARG A 219 8.41 -6.44 8.46
C ARG A 219 7.94 -7.44 9.51
N GLN A 220 7.85 -7.03 10.77
CA GLN A 220 7.31 -7.86 11.85
C GLN A 220 5.84 -8.24 11.60
N SER A 221 5.03 -7.31 11.09
CA SER A 221 3.63 -7.57 10.72
C SER A 221 3.49 -8.53 9.54
N LEU A 222 4.48 -8.60 8.64
CA LEU A 222 4.51 -9.53 7.50
C LEU A 222 4.78 -10.99 7.94
N VAL A 223 5.53 -11.20 9.02
CA VAL A 223 5.89 -12.53 9.53
C VAL A 223 4.67 -13.44 9.78
N PRO A 224 3.65 -13.07 10.57
CA PRO A 224 2.49 -13.93 10.80
C PRO A 224 1.68 -14.16 9.52
N VAL A 225 1.62 -13.19 8.60
CA VAL A 225 0.93 -13.32 7.32
C VAL A 225 1.64 -14.35 6.42
N LYS A 226 2.97 -14.34 6.38
CA LYS A 226 3.76 -15.36 5.67
C LYS A 226 3.58 -16.75 6.27
N ARG A 227 3.62 -16.85 7.60
CA ARG A 227 3.47 -18.12 8.32
C ARG A 227 2.11 -18.80 8.07
N ASN A 228 1.06 -18.05 7.77
CA ASN A 228 -0.23 -18.62 7.41
C ASN A 228 -0.21 -19.43 6.09
N LEU A 229 0.84 -19.28 5.28
CA LEU A 229 1.07 -20.08 4.08
C LEU A 229 2.13 -21.17 4.30
N ASP A 230 2.65 -21.33 5.53
CA ASP A 230 3.53 -22.43 5.87
C ASP A 230 2.74 -23.75 5.78
N GLY A 231 3.32 -24.77 5.16
CA GLY A 231 2.66 -26.05 4.90
C GLY A 231 1.86 -26.13 3.59
N LEU A 232 1.72 -25.03 2.84
CA LEU A 232 1.24 -25.08 1.46
C LEU A 232 2.41 -25.36 0.50
N SER A 233 2.40 -26.53 -0.16
CA SER A 233 3.40 -26.87 -1.17
C SER A 233 3.38 -25.89 -2.34
N HIS A 234 4.56 -25.52 -2.85
CA HIS A 234 4.70 -24.68 -4.05
C HIS A 234 4.03 -25.26 -5.29
N GLN A 235 3.84 -26.58 -5.34
CA GLN A 235 3.14 -27.24 -6.44
C GLN A 235 1.65 -26.90 -6.48
N LEU A 236 1.07 -26.45 -5.35
CA LEU A 236 -0.32 -26.00 -5.24
C LEU A 236 -0.48 -24.49 -5.40
N ASP A 237 0.61 -23.70 -5.50
CA ASP A 237 0.55 -22.24 -5.62
C ASP A 237 -0.38 -21.80 -6.78
N PRO A 238 -0.32 -22.35 -8.01
CA PRO A 238 -1.20 -21.94 -9.10
C PRO A 238 -2.69 -22.19 -8.82
N LEU A 239 -3.00 -23.30 -8.15
CA LEU A 239 -4.36 -23.66 -7.78
C LEU A 239 -4.87 -22.75 -6.65
N TYR A 240 -4.05 -22.53 -5.64
CA TYR A 240 -4.36 -21.63 -4.53
C TYR A 240 -4.60 -20.21 -5.03
N GLU A 241 -3.75 -19.71 -5.94
CA GLU A 241 -3.92 -18.40 -6.59
C GLU A 241 -5.23 -18.31 -7.37
N LYS A 242 -5.60 -19.36 -8.12
CA LYS A 242 -6.89 -19.42 -8.81
C LYS A 242 -8.06 -19.32 -7.81
N LEU A 243 -8.01 -20.03 -6.69
CA LEU A 243 -9.05 -19.97 -5.66
C LEU A 243 -9.10 -18.63 -4.92
N VAL A 244 -7.94 -18.05 -4.59
CA VAL A 244 -7.84 -16.70 -4.00
C VAL A 244 -8.42 -15.67 -4.96
N SER A 245 -8.18 -15.81 -6.27
CA SER A 245 -8.82 -14.98 -7.28
C SER A 245 -10.34 -15.17 -7.26
N LEU A 246 -10.85 -16.39 -7.37
CA LEU A 246 -12.28 -16.68 -7.37
C LEU A 246 -13.01 -16.15 -6.11
N ILE A 247 -12.47 -16.34 -4.90
CA ILE A 247 -13.09 -15.82 -3.68
C ILE A 247 -13.14 -14.29 -3.66
N ARG A 248 -12.11 -13.61 -4.18
CA ARG A 248 -12.09 -12.15 -4.31
C ARG A 248 -13.18 -11.68 -5.27
N GLN A 249 -13.34 -12.35 -6.43
CA GLN A 249 -14.36 -12.03 -7.42
C GLN A 249 -15.77 -12.25 -6.91
N ILE A 250 -16.04 -13.41 -6.30
CA ILE A 250 -17.35 -13.75 -5.71
C ILE A 250 -17.72 -12.71 -4.64
N THR A 251 -16.78 -12.39 -3.75
CA THR A 251 -17.00 -11.41 -2.69
C THR A 251 -17.19 -9.99 -3.27
N ALA A 252 -16.46 -9.65 -4.33
CA ALA A 252 -16.59 -8.38 -5.04
C ALA A 252 -18.00 -8.19 -5.59
N VAL A 253 -18.53 -9.18 -6.30
CA VAL A 253 -19.88 -9.16 -6.88
C VAL A 253 -20.94 -9.08 -5.77
N GLY A 254 -20.78 -9.87 -4.70
CA GLY A 254 -21.69 -9.85 -3.55
C GLY A 254 -21.71 -8.53 -2.78
N SER A 255 -20.61 -7.76 -2.80
CA SER A 255 -20.51 -6.46 -2.11
C SER A 255 -21.17 -5.29 -2.86
N ARG A 256 -21.59 -5.49 -4.12
CA ARG A 256 -22.19 -4.42 -4.94
C ARG A 256 -23.60 -4.08 -4.44
N PRO A 257 -24.04 -2.80 -4.52
CA PRO A 257 -25.42 -2.42 -4.19
C PRO A 257 -26.46 -3.22 -4.97
N LYS A 258 -26.15 -3.54 -6.24
CA LYS A 258 -26.95 -4.42 -7.08
C LYS A 258 -26.13 -5.65 -7.47
N VAL A 259 -26.40 -6.76 -6.78
CA VAL A 259 -25.75 -8.05 -7.04
C VAL A 259 -26.26 -8.64 -8.36
N VAL A 260 -25.34 -9.06 -9.22
CA VAL A 260 -25.64 -9.69 -10.51
C VAL A 260 -25.48 -11.21 -10.37
N ILE A 261 -26.59 -11.91 -10.17
CA ILE A 261 -26.58 -13.36 -9.85
C ILE A 261 -26.00 -14.21 -10.99
N SER A 262 -26.16 -13.80 -12.26
CA SER A 262 -25.58 -14.53 -13.40
C SER A 262 -24.05 -14.58 -13.34
N GLU A 263 -23.40 -13.48 -12.93
CA GLU A 263 -21.95 -13.41 -12.77
C GLU A 263 -21.46 -14.36 -11.65
N ILE A 264 -22.20 -14.46 -10.54
CA ILE A 264 -21.89 -15.45 -9.49
C ILE A 264 -21.99 -16.88 -10.03
N LYS A 265 -23.00 -17.19 -10.87
CA LYS A 265 -23.15 -18.51 -11.47
C LYS A 265 -22.00 -18.87 -12.42
N GLU A 266 -21.54 -17.92 -13.23
CA GLU A 266 -20.35 -18.09 -14.07
C GLU A 266 -19.10 -18.37 -13.22
N LEU A 267 -18.97 -17.72 -12.06
CA LEU A 267 -17.88 -18.01 -11.12
C LEU A 267 -18.03 -19.38 -10.45
N GLN A 268 -19.26 -19.85 -10.20
CA GLN A 268 -19.51 -21.20 -9.70
C GLN A 268 -19.12 -22.27 -10.71
N GLU A 269 -19.36 -22.05 -12.00
CA GLU A 269 -18.91 -22.97 -13.06
C GLU A 269 -17.37 -23.12 -13.02
N LYS A 270 -16.63 -22.03 -12.88
CA LYS A 270 -15.16 -22.06 -12.69
C LYS A 270 -14.73 -22.81 -11.42
N LEU A 271 -15.53 -22.76 -10.34
CA LEU A 271 -15.26 -23.55 -9.12
C LEU A 271 -15.52 -25.04 -9.35
N VAL A 272 -16.58 -25.39 -10.06
CA VAL A 272 -16.89 -26.78 -10.45
C VAL A 272 -15.79 -27.36 -11.34
N GLU A 273 -15.23 -26.57 -12.26
CA GLU A 273 -14.06 -26.98 -13.04
C GLU A 273 -12.86 -27.29 -12.13
N VAL A 274 -12.60 -26.46 -11.12
CA VAL A 274 -11.53 -26.72 -10.14
C VAL A 274 -11.81 -28.03 -9.39
N GLU A 275 -13.02 -28.22 -8.88
CA GLU A 275 -13.44 -29.43 -8.19
C GLU A 275 -13.27 -30.69 -9.07
N SER A 276 -13.61 -30.59 -10.37
CA SER A 276 -13.50 -31.70 -11.33
C SER A 276 -12.06 -32.16 -11.60
N SER A 277 -11.07 -31.33 -11.26
CA SER A 277 -9.65 -31.69 -11.38
C SER A 277 -9.15 -32.60 -10.24
N ARG A 278 -9.97 -32.85 -9.21
CA ARG A 278 -9.63 -33.74 -8.10
C ARG A 278 -9.66 -35.19 -8.53
N VAL A 279 -8.69 -35.96 -8.04
CA VAL A 279 -8.64 -37.43 -8.17
C VAL A 279 -8.77 -38.01 -6.77
N GLU A 280 -9.78 -38.84 -6.55
CA GLU A 280 -10.10 -39.42 -5.22
C GLU A 280 -10.22 -38.35 -4.11
N GLY A 281 -10.76 -37.18 -4.45
CA GLY A 281 -10.94 -36.07 -3.52
C GLY A 281 -9.66 -35.27 -3.20
N LYS A 282 -8.56 -35.51 -3.92
CA LYS A 282 -7.27 -34.82 -3.72
C LYS A 282 -6.79 -34.12 -4.99
N PHE A 283 -6.01 -33.07 -4.82
CA PHE A 283 -5.29 -32.42 -5.92
C PHE A 283 -3.91 -33.03 -6.05
N LEU A 284 -3.63 -33.59 -7.23
CA LEU A 284 -2.35 -34.24 -7.54
C LEU A 284 -1.39 -33.26 -8.21
N ALA A 285 -0.10 -33.46 -7.96
CA ALA A 285 0.98 -32.83 -8.67
C ALA A 285 1.10 -33.36 -10.12
N PRO A 286 1.86 -32.68 -11.01
CA PRO A 286 2.13 -33.17 -12.35
C PRO A 286 2.79 -34.57 -12.39
N ASP A 287 3.47 -34.96 -11.33
CA ASP A 287 4.11 -36.28 -11.18
C ASP A 287 3.19 -37.34 -10.55
N GLY A 288 1.93 -36.99 -10.26
CA GLY A 288 0.93 -37.88 -9.66
C GLY A 288 1.02 -38.00 -8.13
N THR A 289 1.96 -37.30 -7.48
CA THR A 289 2.04 -37.29 -6.01
C THR A 289 0.98 -36.39 -5.38
N ILE A 290 0.74 -36.55 -4.07
CA ILE A 290 -0.16 -35.68 -3.30
C ILE A 290 0.70 -34.61 -2.61
N PRO A 291 0.62 -33.33 -3.01
CA PRO A 291 1.35 -32.26 -2.34
C PRO A 291 0.81 -31.99 -0.93
N GLU A 292 1.69 -31.54 -0.04
CA GLU A 292 1.31 -30.98 1.26
C GLU A 292 0.44 -29.72 1.10
N GLY A 293 -0.48 -29.49 2.04
CA GLY A 293 -1.38 -28.34 2.04
C GLY A 293 -2.77 -28.59 1.41
N GLN A 294 -3.18 -29.85 1.26
CA GLN A 294 -4.52 -30.20 0.76
C GLN A 294 -5.65 -29.55 1.57
N GLU A 295 -5.51 -29.51 2.90
CA GLU A 295 -6.50 -28.90 3.79
C GLU A 295 -6.69 -27.41 3.49
N PHE A 296 -5.61 -26.65 3.25
CA PHE A 296 -5.70 -25.23 2.89
C PHE A 296 -6.52 -24.99 1.62
N ILE A 297 -6.29 -25.81 0.59
CA ILE A 297 -6.99 -25.70 -0.68
C ILE A 297 -8.45 -26.09 -0.51
N ASN A 298 -8.72 -27.18 0.21
CA ASN A 298 -10.06 -27.68 0.45
C ASN A 298 -10.91 -26.69 1.25
N ASP A 299 -10.35 -26.13 2.32
CA ASP A 299 -10.99 -25.09 3.12
C ASP A 299 -11.29 -23.84 2.29
N LEU A 300 -10.35 -23.40 1.45
CA LEU A 300 -10.56 -22.24 0.59
C LEU A 300 -11.63 -22.51 -0.47
N LEU A 301 -11.62 -23.69 -1.10
CA LEU A 301 -12.63 -24.08 -2.08
C LEU A 301 -14.02 -24.17 -1.44
N GLN A 302 -14.13 -24.78 -0.26
CA GLN A 302 -15.38 -24.82 0.49
C GLN A 302 -15.87 -23.42 0.85
N LYS A 303 -14.96 -22.53 1.28
CA LYS A 303 -15.29 -21.12 1.52
C LYS A 303 -15.81 -20.44 0.26
N CYS A 304 -15.22 -20.70 -0.91
CA CYS A 304 -15.70 -20.13 -2.18
C CYS A 304 -17.13 -20.56 -2.48
N HIS A 305 -17.41 -21.86 -2.41
CA HIS A 305 -18.76 -22.41 -2.62
C HIS A 305 -19.77 -21.83 -1.63
N PHE A 306 -19.44 -21.87 -0.34
CA PHE A 306 -20.31 -21.35 0.72
C PHE A 306 -20.73 -19.90 0.48
N ILE A 307 -19.79 -19.02 0.11
CA ILE A 307 -20.10 -17.60 -0.15
C ILE A 307 -20.97 -17.46 -1.40
N ALA A 308 -20.62 -18.15 -2.49
CA ALA A 308 -21.38 -18.09 -3.73
C ALA A 308 -22.83 -18.56 -3.53
N ASP A 309 -23.01 -19.71 -2.88
CA ASP A 309 -24.33 -20.29 -2.58
C ASP A 309 -25.14 -19.38 -1.66
N SER A 310 -24.49 -18.80 -0.62
CA SER A 310 -25.17 -17.89 0.31
C SER A 310 -25.59 -16.57 -0.35
N ILE A 311 -24.85 -16.08 -1.35
CA ILE A 311 -25.26 -14.92 -2.15
C ILE A 311 -26.48 -15.28 -3.00
N ILE A 312 -26.47 -16.45 -3.66
CA ILE A 312 -27.54 -16.89 -4.56
C ILE A 312 -28.84 -17.17 -3.78
N SER A 313 -28.76 -17.87 -2.66
CA SER A 313 -29.90 -18.14 -1.78
C SER A 313 -30.43 -16.86 -1.12
N GLY A 314 -29.60 -15.81 -1.08
CA GLY A 314 -29.91 -14.55 -0.45
C GLY A 314 -29.71 -14.54 1.06
N SER A 315 -29.11 -15.59 1.65
CA SER A 315 -28.81 -15.66 3.08
C SER A 315 -27.58 -14.84 3.50
N LEU A 316 -26.78 -14.38 2.54
CA LEU A 316 -25.67 -13.45 2.80
C LEU A 316 -25.95 -12.11 2.13
N ARG A 317 -26.41 -11.14 2.92
CA ARG A 317 -26.69 -9.76 2.51
C ARG A 317 -26.21 -8.78 3.59
N VAL A 318 -26.07 -7.51 3.23
CA VAL A 318 -25.80 -6.46 4.20
C VAL A 318 -27.04 -6.21 5.04
N ASP A 319 -26.89 -6.30 6.36
CA ASP A 319 -27.95 -5.98 7.30
C ASP A 319 -28.38 -4.50 7.16
N PRO A 320 -29.70 -4.18 7.15
CA PRO A 320 -30.19 -2.81 7.02
C PRO A 320 -29.62 -1.82 8.05
N SER A 321 -29.30 -2.27 9.26
CA SER A 321 -28.66 -1.46 10.32
C SER A 321 -27.26 -0.96 9.95
N LEU A 322 -26.64 -1.57 8.92
CA LEU A 322 -25.31 -1.24 8.40
C LEU A 322 -25.36 -0.55 7.03
N SER A 323 -26.56 -0.21 6.51
CA SER A 323 -26.71 0.36 5.15
C SER A 323 -25.91 1.63 4.93
N ASN A 324 -25.95 2.58 5.88
CA ASN A 324 -25.21 3.84 5.75
C ASN A 324 -23.69 3.61 5.65
N LEU A 325 -23.18 2.65 6.42
CA LEU A 325 -21.77 2.27 6.38
C LEU A 325 -21.42 1.58 5.05
N HIS A 326 -22.32 0.73 4.53
CA HIS A 326 -22.16 0.10 3.23
C HIS A 326 -22.08 1.14 2.12
N ASP A 327 -23.00 2.12 2.10
CA ASP A 327 -23.03 3.19 1.12
C ASP A 327 -21.76 4.05 1.19
N ASP A 328 -21.28 4.39 2.39
CA ASP A 328 -20.04 5.12 2.61
C ASP A 328 -18.82 4.35 2.06
N LEU A 329 -18.74 3.04 2.31
CA LEU A 329 -17.65 2.18 1.83
C LEU A 329 -17.70 1.97 0.31
N VAL A 330 -18.88 1.76 -0.26
CA VAL A 330 -19.09 1.67 -1.71
C VAL A 330 -18.68 2.98 -2.38
N GLY A 331 -19.12 4.12 -1.85
CA GLY A 331 -18.77 5.44 -2.36
C GLY A 331 -17.26 5.72 -2.28
N THR A 332 -16.63 5.37 -1.16
CA THR A 332 -15.18 5.53 -0.96
C THR A 332 -14.39 4.67 -1.96
N LYS A 333 -14.76 3.40 -2.11
CA LYS A 333 -14.15 2.50 -3.09
C LYS A 333 -14.35 3.01 -4.53
N GLY A 334 -15.55 3.46 -4.87
CA GLY A 334 -15.87 3.99 -6.20
C GLY A 334 -15.04 5.23 -6.56
N LYS A 335 -14.80 6.14 -5.61
CA LYS A 335 -13.87 7.27 -5.80
C LYS A 335 -12.45 6.79 -6.11
N LEU A 336 -11.96 5.80 -5.38
CA LEU A 336 -10.62 5.23 -5.61
C LEU A 336 -10.52 4.50 -6.96
N GLU A 337 -11.53 3.74 -7.35
CA GLU A 337 -11.60 3.10 -8.68
C GLU A 337 -11.62 4.14 -9.80
N GLN A 338 -12.38 5.22 -9.63
CA GLN A 338 -12.38 6.33 -10.57
C GLN A 338 -11.00 6.97 -10.66
N LEU A 339 -10.35 7.24 -9.52
CA LEU A 339 -8.98 7.76 -9.49
C LEU A 339 -8.01 6.82 -10.19
N MET A 340 -8.15 5.49 -10.02
CA MET A 340 -7.31 4.50 -10.69
C MET A 340 -7.45 4.52 -12.21
N LEU A 341 -8.67 4.73 -12.71
CA LEU A 341 -8.93 4.88 -14.14
C LEU A 341 -8.39 6.22 -14.68
N THR A 342 -8.46 7.30 -13.90
CA THR A 342 -8.07 8.66 -14.31
C THR A 342 -6.63 9.04 -13.96
N GLN A 343 -5.87 8.17 -13.26
CA GLN A 343 -4.49 8.41 -12.78
C GLN A 343 -3.54 8.99 -13.82
N ALA A 344 -3.83 8.83 -15.10
CA ALA A 344 -2.98 9.33 -16.15
C ALA A 344 -3.00 10.86 -16.33
N TRP A 345 -3.91 11.64 -15.71
CA TRP A 345 -4.13 13.03 -16.20
C TRP A 345 -4.20 14.19 -15.19
N SER A 346 -4.45 14.04 -13.88
CA SER A 346 -4.58 15.24 -13.01
C SER A 346 -4.54 15.06 -11.48
N MET A 347 -4.29 13.86 -10.94
CA MET A 347 -4.36 13.63 -9.50
C MET A 347 -3.06 14.07 -8.82
N ARG A 348 -3.14 14.85 -7.74
CA ARG A 348 -2.02 15.07 -6.83
C ARG A 348 -2.07 14.01 -5.75
N GLU A 349 -0.96 13.40 -5.36
CA GLU A 349 -0.93 12.35 -4.34
C GLU A 349 -1.57 12.81 -3.02
N THR A 350 -1.51 14.11 -2.71
CA THR A 350 -2.21 14.75 -1.58
C THR A 350 -3.73 14.58 -1.59
N ASP A 351 -4.35 14.28 -2.74
CA ASP A 351 -5.79 14.03 -2.90
C ASP A 351 -6.20 12.72 -2.21
N LEU A 352 -5.24 11.83 -1.97
CA LEU A 352 -5.46 10.60 -1.21
C LEU A 352 -5.61 10.86 0.29
N PHE A 353 -5.21 12.02 0.80
CA PHE A 353 -5.24 12.29 2.23
C PHE A 353 -6.66 12.22 2.80
N ASP A 354 -7.61 12.95 2.20
CA ASP A 354 -8.98 13.01 2.70
C ASP A 354 -9.67 11.64 2.60
N ILE A 355 -9.37 10.87 1.54
CA ILE A 355 -9.87 9.51 1.35
C ILE A 355 -9.29 8.56 2.41
N LEU A 356 -7.98 8.64 2.68
CA LEU A 356 -7.31 7.85 3.70
C LEU A 356 -7.89 8.15 5.09
N GLN A 357 -8.09 9.42 5.43
CA GLN A 357 -8.69 9.80 6.72
C GLN A 357 -10.14 9.34 6.84
N GLN A 358 -10.94 9.47 5.76
CA GLN A 358 -12.28 8.92 5.72
C GLN A 358 -12.26 7.41 5.97
N LEU A 359 -11.34 6.67 5.34
CA LEU A 359 -11.24 5.23 5.48
C LEU A 359 -10.82 4.81 6.90
N ARG A 360 -9.85 5.51 7.51
CA ARG A 360 -9.46 5.28 8.92
C ARG A 360 -10.62 5.54 9.88
N ARG A 361 -11.41 6.59 9.64
CA ARG A 361 -12.63 6.88 10.41
C ARG A 361 -13.64 5.73 10.27
N LEU A 362 -13.89 5.23 9.07
CA LEU A 362 -14.80 4.09 8.88
C LEU A 362 -14.26 2.84 9.58
N ASP A 363 -12.97 2.55 9.44
CA ASP A 363 -12.30 1.41 10.10
C ASP A 363 -12.45 1.46 11.63
N SER A 364 -12.40 2.66 12.20
CA SER A 364 -12.55 2.92 13.65
C SER A 364 -13.92 2.57 14.24
N LEU A 365 -14.94 2.40 13.40
CA LEU A 365 -16.27 2.02 13.85
C LEU A 365 -16.36 0.54 14.24
N ARG A 366 -15.28 -0.24 14.05
CA ARG A 366 -15.23 -1.65 14.41
C ARG A 366 -14.98 -1.84 15.90
N VAL A 367 -15.69 -2.81 16.48
CA VAL A 367 -15.47 -3.32 17.83
C VAL A 367 -15.18 -4.81 17.73
N ASN A 368 -14.03 -5.25 18.25
CA ASN A 368 -13.56 -6.64 18.13
C ASN A 368 -13.59 -7.15 16.68
N ASP A 369 -12.99 -6.37 15.77
CA ASP A 369 -12.90 -6.63 14.33
C ASP A 369 -14.22 -6.68 13.54
N ARG A 370 -15.36 -6.34 14.15
CA ARG A 370 -16.68 -6.32 13.49
C ARG A 370 -17.33 -4.95 13.56
N PHE A 371 -18.11 -4.62 12.54
CA PHE A 371 -18.90 -3.38 12.53
C PHE A 371 -20.15 -3.53 13.38
N VAL A 372 -20.50 -2.48 14.12
CA VAL A 372 -21.70 -2.42 14.95
C VAL A 372 -22.76 -1.59 14.23
N GLY A 373 -23.97 -2.14 14.10
CA GLY A 373 -25.12 -1.48 13.48
C GLY A 373 -25.68 -0.35 14.34
N THR A 374 -26.58 0.44 13.76
CA THR A 374 -27.24 1.56 14.46
C THR A 374 -28.09 1.15 15.65
N ASP A 375 -28.46 -0.12 15.72
CA ASP A 375 -29.21 -0.76 16.81
C ASP A 375 -28.28 -1.24 17.95
N GLY A 376 -26.97 -1.07 17.83
CA GLY A 376 -25.97 -1.52 18.79
C GLY A 376 -25.63 -3.01 18.68
N THR A 377 -26.17 -3.73 17.69
CA THR A 377 -25.84 -5.14 17.45
C THR A 377 -24.67 -5.25 16.47
N SER A 378 -24.04 -6.42 16.39
CA SER A 378 -23.01 -6.72 15.39
C SER A 378 -23.52 -7.89 14.54
N PRO A 379 -24.43 -7.65 13.58
CA PRO A 379 -24.99 -8.70 12.73
C PRO A 379 -23.86 -9.48 12.04
N GLU A 380 -23.97 -10.80 11.92
CA GLU A 380 -22.98 -11.61 11.18
C GLU A 380 -23.18 -11.49 9.66
N GLU A 381 -24.43 -11.33 9.23
CA GLU A 381 -24.78 -11.15 7.83
C GLU A 381 -24.14 -9.87 7.27
N GLY A 382 -23.46 -10.01 6.12
CA GLY A 382 -22.93 -8.87 5.39
C GLY A 382 -21.65 -8.23 5.92
N GLN A 383 -21.18 -8.58 7.13
CA GLN A 383 -19.87 -8.13 7.67
C GLN A 383 -18.74 -8.41 6.68
N LYS A 384 -18.80 -9.56 6.03
CA LYS A 384 -17.82 -9.97 5.02
C LYS A 384 -17.73 -8.98 3.85
N PHE A 385 -18.85 -8.42 3.40
CA PHE A 385 -18.87 -7.44 2.31
C PHE A 385 -18.33 -6.09 2.76
N LEU A 386 -18.67 -5.64 3.97
CA LEU A 386 -18.14 -4.39 4.52
C LEU A 386 -16.61 -4.47 4.68
N LEU A 387 -16.13 -5.56 5.28
CA LEU A 387 -14.70 -5.80 5.42
C LEU A 387 -14.01 -5.95 4.06
N TYR A 388 -14.65 -6.58 3.07
CA TYR A 388 -14.12 -6.62 1.71
C TYR A 388 -13.97 -5.22 1.10
N LEU A 389 -14.98 -4.36 1.18
CA LEU A 389 -14.94 -3.00 0.65
C LEU A 389 -13.86 -2.15 1.33
N LEU A 390 -13.75 -2.25 2.66
CA LEU A 390 -12.71 -1.59 3.46
C LEU A 390 -11.32 -2.01 2.99
N ARG A 391 -11.07 -3.32 2.92
CA ARG A 391 -9.77 -3.89 2.53
C ARG A 391 -9.41 -3.55 1.09
N LYS A 392 -10.38 -3.63 0.17
CA LYS A 392 -10.17 -3.28 -1.23
C LYS A 392 -9.87 -1.78 -1.38
N SER A 393 -10.48 -0.92 -0.57
CA SER A 393 -10.18 0.51 -0.56
C SER A 393 -8.74 0.79 -0.12
N TYR A 394 -8.25 0.16 0.95
CA TYR A 394 -6.82 0.27 1.32
C TYR A 394 -5.89 -0.28 0.22
N ALA A 395 -6.26 -1.38 -0.44
CA ALA A 395 -5.48 -1.93 -1.53
C ALA A 395 -5.40 -0.96 -2.73
N LEU A 396 -6.51 -0.29 -3.07
CA LEU A 396 -6.51 0.73 -4.12
C LEU A 396 -5.66 1.95 -3.74
N ILE A 397 -5.68 2.39 -2.48
CA ILE A 397 -4.78 3.46 -2.00
C ILE A 397 -3.31 3.04 -2.17
N TYR A 398 -2.97 1.80 -1.79
CA TYR A 398 -1.62 1.27 -2.00
C TYR A 398 -1.23 1.23 -3.48
N GLU A 399 -2.12 0.75 -4.35
CA GLU A 399 -1.91 0.72 -5.80
C GLU A 399 -1.68 2.13 -6.36
N LEU A 400 -2.48 3.11 -5.95
CA LEU A 400 -2.32 4.54 -6.30
C LEU A 400 -0.93 5.06 -5.90
N LEU A 401 -0.54 4.86 -4.62
CA LEU A 401 0.77 5.27 -4.11
C LEU A 401 1.94 4.57 -4.81
N HIS A 402 1.79 3.29 -5.11
CA HIS A 402 2.82 2.49 -5.78
C HIS A 402 2.97 2.87 -7.26
N SER A 403 1.88 3.29 -7.90
CA SER A 403 1.89 3.77 -9.29
C SER A 403 2.43 5.19 -9.47
N SER A 404 2.57 5.95 -8.38
CA SER A 404 3.13 7.31 -8.39
C SER A 404 4.55 7.31 -8.92
N LYS A 405 4.76 8.09 -10.00
CA LYS A 405 6.07 8.28 -10.62
C LYS A 405 6.78 9.46 -9.97
N PRO A 406 8.12 9.43 -9.83
CA PRO A 406 8.91 10.53 -9.30
C PRO A 406 9.04 11.65 -10.35
N ILE A 407 7.93 12.32 -10.64
CA ILE A 407 7.83 13.37 -11.66
C ILE A 407 7.11 14.53 -11.00
N SER A 408 7.76 15.69 -10.94
CA SER A 408 7.13 16.86 -10.37
C SER A 408 5.86 17.23 -11.14
N GLU A 409 4.87 17.77 -10.44
CA GLU A 409 3.61 18.26 -11.02
C GLU A 409 3.83 19.16 -12.25
N SER A 410 4.85 20.03 -12.19
CA SER A 410 5.22 20.93 -13.29
C SER A 410 5.68 20.22 -14.58
N LEU A 411 6.16 18.97 -14.48
CA LEU A 411 6.62 18.16 -15.62
C LEU A 411 5.58 17.14 -16.08
N GLN A 412 4.50 16.92 -15.33
CA GLN A 412 3.44 15.99 -15.71
C GLN A 412 2.85 16.26 -17.11
N PRO A 413 2.57 17.52 -17.53
CA PRO A 413 2.04 17.78 -18.88
C PRO A 413 2.98 17.29 -19.98
N ILE A 414 4.28 17.52 -19.83
CA ILE A 414 5.31 17.07 -20.78
C ILE A 414 5.41 15.56 -20.77
N PHE A 415 5.45 14.95 -19.59
CA PHE A 415 5.52 13.50 -19.44
C PHE A 415 4.32 12.79 -20.10
N ASN A 416 3.13 13.35 -19.95
CA ASN A 416 1.91 12.81 -20.54
C ASN A 416 1.91 12.91 -22.07
N GLN A 417 2.40 14.03 -22.61
CA GLN A 417 2.59 14.20 -24.05
C GLN A 417 3.58 13.17 -24.61
N LEU A 418 4.74 12.99 -23.97
CA LEU A 418 5.74 12.00 -24.39
C LEU A 418 5.23 10.56 -24.23
N SER A 419 4.47 10.26 -23.19
CA SER A 419 3.89 8.93 -22.99
C SER A 419 2.86 8.60 -24.07
N THR A 420 2.05 9.58 -24.46
CA THR A 420 1.10 9.46 -25.58
C THR A 420 1.86 9.27 -26.89
N LEU A 421 2.88 10.09 -27.13
CA LEU A 421 3.75 9.97 -28.31
C LEU A 421 4.38 8.58 -28.40
N LYS A 422 4.92 8.05 -27.31
CA LYS A 422 5.49 6.70 -27.27
C LYS A 422 4.47 5.63 -27.69
N LYS A 423 3.23 5.70 -27.20
CA LYS A 423 2.17 4.76 -27.58
C LYS A 423 1.87 4.85 -29.07
N CYS A 424 1.70 6.06 -29.59
CA CYS A 424 1.50 6.28 -31.03
C CYS A 424 2.68 5.75 -31.85
N LEU A 425 3.92 5.96 -31.41
CA LEU A 425 5.11 5.44 -32.10
C LEU A 425 5.19 3.91 -32.08
N LEU A 426 4.82 3.25 -30.98
CA LEU A 426 4.74 1.79 -30.90
C LEU A 426 3.63 1.23 -31.80
N GLU A 427 2.48 1.89 -31.88
CA GLU A 427 1.40 1.52 -32.78
C GLU A 427 1.80 1.70 -34.26
N VAL A 428 2.53 2.76 -34.58
CA VAL A 428 3.12 3.01 -35.92
C VAL A 428 4.21 1.99 -36.26
N GLN A 429 5.02 1.58 -35.27
CA GLN A 429 5.97 0.48 -35.41
C GLN A 429 5.29 -0.86 -35.72
N GLY A 430 4.07 -1.07 -35.22
CA GLY A 430 3.24 -2.24 -35.55
C GLY A 430 2.52 -2.17 -36.90
N SER A 431 2.44 -0.99 -37.54
CA SER A 431 1.57 -0.76 -38.71
C SER A 431 2.26 -0.16 -39.96
N GLY A 432 3.55 0.18 -39.89
CA GLY A 432 4.35 0.61 -41.05
C GLY A 432 4.02 2.02 -41.56
N GLY A 433 4.76 3.03 -41.08
CA GLY A 433 4.91 4.34 -41.75
C GLY A 433 4.48 5.59 -40.97
N LEU A 434 5.34 6.63 -41.02
CA LEU A 434 5.51 7.76 -40.07
C LEU A 434 4.69 9.06 -40.31
N ALA A 435 4.53 9.86 -39.23
CA ALA A 435 4.89 11.30 -39.08
C ALA A 435 4.58 11.77 -37.64
N SER A 436 5.24 12.68 -36.92
CA SER A 436 6.48 13.50 -36.96
C SER A 436 6.52 14.20 -35.59
N ILE A 437 7.67 14.42 -34.92
CA ILE A 437 7.87 15.49 -33.91
C ILE A 437 9.37 15.78 -33.79
N ASP A 438 9.74 17.02 -34.11
CA ASP A 438 11.08 17.61 -33.93
C ASP A 438 11.01 18.94 -33.12
N ASN A 439 9.92 19.18 -32.39
CA ASN A 439 9.57 20.51 -31.87
C ASN A 439 9.68 20.70 -30.34
N LEU A 440 10.22 19.74 -29.57
CA LEU A 440 10.30 19.88 -28.10
C LEU A 440 11.68 20.28 -27.57
N ARG A 441 12.61 20.66 -28.45
CA ARG A 441 13.96 21.12 -28.04
C ARG A 441 13.99 22.63 -27.90
N ASN A 442 13.85 23.13 -26.68
CA ASN A 442 14.32 24.47 -26.32
C ASN A 442 15.17 24.42 -25.03
N SER A 443 16.49 24.55 -25.21
CA SER A 443 17.49 25.20 -24.33
C SER A 443 18.83 24.44 -24.30
N LYS A 444 19.92 25.20 -24.16
CA LYS A 444 21.30 24.91 -24.58
C LYS A 444 22.04 23.78 -23.83
N ASP A 445 21.46 23.16 -22.81
CA ASP A 445 22.16 22.19 -21.94
C ASP A 445 21.43 20.83 -21.75
N GLY A 446 20.34 20.55 -22.47
CA GLY A 446 19.68 19.23 -22.43
C GLY A 446 18.82 18.94 -21.18
N ALA A 447 18.52 19.95 -20.36
CA ALA A 447 17.62 19.87 -19.21
C ALA A 447 16.34 20.70 -19.42
N PHE A 448 15.20 20.19 -18.96
CA PHE A 448 13.93 20.93 -18.93
C PHE A 448 13.92 21.90 -17.74
N HIS A 449 13.68 23.18 -17.98
CA HIS A 449 13.73 24.23 -16.95
C HIS A 449 12.33 24.78 -16.65
N VAL A 450 12.05 25.12 -15.38
CA VAL A 450 10.87 25.89 -14.97
C VAL A 450 11.37 27.11 -14.20
N GLY A 451 11.28 28.30 -14.79
CA GLY A 451 11.87 29.51 -14.22
C GLY A 451 13.41 29.47 -14.18
N LYS A 452 14.00 29.48 -12.98
CA LYS A 452 15.46 29.38 -12.75
C LYS A 452 15.90 28.02 -12.18
N GLU A 453 14.98 27.09 -11.98
CA GLU A 453 15.23 25.82 -11.30
C GLU A 453 15.08 24.62 -12.26
N ILE A 454 15.78 23.54 -11.94
CA ILE A 454 15.67 22.25 -12.64
C ILE A 454 14.72 21.36 -11.82
N PRO A 455 13.49 21.07 -12.32
CA PRO A 455 12.51 20.25 -11.61
C PRO A 455 12.90 18.77 -11.57
N GLU A 456 12.44 18.05 -10.54
CA GLU A 456 12.73 16.62 -10.33
C GLU A 456 11.97 15.71 -11.30
N GLY A 457 12.57 14.57 -11.67
CA GLY A 457 12.03 13.66 -12.67
C GLY A 457 12.59 13.84 -14.09
N GLN A 458 13.59 14.72 -14.29
CA GLN A 458 14.29 14.90 -15.58
C GLN A 458 14.75 13.57 -16.20
N GLY A 459 15.31 12.68 -15.40
CA GLY A 459 15.80 11.38 -15.88
C GLY A 459 14.70 10.50 -16.46
N ALA A 460 13.50 10.52 -15.85
CA ALA A 460 12.35 9.77 -16.37
C ALA A 460 11.83 10.39 -17.68
N VAL A 461 11.77 11.72 -17.77
CA VAL A 461 11.37 12.44 -18.99
C VAL A 461 12.41 12.24 -20.11
N ASN A 462 13.70 12.33 -19.81
CA ASN A 462 14.80 12.14 -20.76
C ASN A 462 14.88 10.70 -21.24
N SER A 463 14.75 9.71 -20.33
CA SER A 463 14.72 8.29 -20.71
C SER A 463 13.53 7.98 -21.62
N LEU A 464 12.35 8.53 -21.31
CA LEU A 464 11.17 8.37 -22.17
C LEU A 464 11.34 9.04 -23.53
N LEU A 465 11.98 10.21 -23.56
CA LEU A 465 12.31 10.93 -24.80
C LEU A 465 13.32 10.15 -25.65
N GLU A 466 14.36 9.60 -25.03
CA GLU A 466 15.37 8.76 -25.68
C GLU A 466 14.74 7.49 -26.26
N GLU A 467 13.88 6.80 -25.49
CA GLU A 467 13.10 5.65 -26.00
C GLU A 467 12.23 6.05 -27.21
N CYS A 468 11.60 7.24 -27.19
CA CYS A 468 10.84 7.73 -28.35
C CYS A 468 11.76 7.97 -29.56
N TYR A 469 12.97 8.49 -29.36
CA TYR A 469 13.94 8.70 -30.42
C TYR A 469 14.48 7.39 -30.98
N GLU A 470 14.77 6.39 -30.15
CA GLU A 470 15.18 5.06 -30.59
C GLU A 470 14.09 4.41 -31.46
N ILE A 471 12.83 4.49 -31.04
CA ILE A 471 11.70 4.00 -31.84
C ILE A 471 11.60 4.77 -33.17
N CYS A 472 11.71 6.10 -33.14
CA CYS A 472 11.72 6.94 -34.36
C CYS A 472 12.90 6.62 -35.29
N HIS A 473 14.07 6.32 -34.75
CA HIS A 473 15.26 5.97 -35.53
C HIS A 473 15.10 4.58 -36.14
N GLY A 474 14.65 3.59 -35.37
CA GLY A 474 14.35 2.25 -35.88
C GLY A 474 13.30 2.27 -37.00
N LEU A 475 12.26 3.10 -36.86
CA LEU A 475 11.26 3.33 -37.90
C LEU A 475 11.86 3.98 -39.16
N ARG A 476 12.78 4.93 -39.01
CA ARG A 476 13.46 5.57 -40.16
C ARG A 476 14.35 4.59 -40.91
N CYS A 477 15.14 3.78 -40.22
CA CYS A 477 15.96 2.75 -40.87
C CYS A 477 15.09 1.74 -41.65
N GLN A 478 13.94 1.34 -41.10
CA GLN A 478 13.01 0.44 -41.79
C GLN A 478 12.43 1.04 -43.08
N VAL A 479 12.23 2.36 -43.12
CA VAL A 479 11.78 3.07 -44.33
C VAL A 479 12.92 3.25 -45.34
N GLU A 480 14.17 3.39 -44.89
CA GLU A 480 15.35 3.50 -45.76
C GLU A 480 15.77 2.15 -46.37
N ASP A 481 15.47 1.03 -45.69
CA ASP A 481 15.74 -0.34 -46.13
C ASP A 481 14.59 -0.96 -46.98
N SER A 482 13.48 -0.23 -47.19
CA SER A 482 12.33 -0.61 -48.02
C SER A 482 12.35 0.12 -49.37
#